data_AF-A0A945XFE4-F1
#
_entry.id   AF-A0A945XFE4-F1
#
_cell.length_a   1.000
_cell.length_b   1.000
_cell.length_c   1.000
_cell.angle_alpha   90.00
_cell.angle_beta   90.00
_cell.angle_gamma   90.00
#
_symmetry.space_group_name_H-M   'P 1'
#
loop_
_entity.id
_entity.type
_entity.pdbx_description
1 polymer ?
#
loop_
_entity_poly.entity_id
_entity_poly.type
_entity_poly.pdbx_seq_one_letter_code
_entity_poly.pdbx_strand_id
1 'polypeptide(L)'
;MKLVSFEVNTAIGRANRIGVPIDGDETGRIADLTSCYTAYLADQTDEPTPREIAAVRCPPDMIGWLKGAHKSREAAEAAISWIKSRLNDDADPQGIDGERLVFPRSEIKLLAPVPRPGAFRDFSIYHTHMSKADVPFIKTEHWYVTPPYYKGNCDTITGAEDPVPFPYYTERLDLELELGIIVGKEGSNLTIEEAKDHIAGYTILIDPSCRDGYKREPFGPNKRKDFCTPMGPCLVTADEIDERNIDCSITVDGETWWEGNTGEPRSFWAEHLVAYVSDNETIYPGDVIGTGTIGMGCSMDLHKWPQVGQQMTFTMAGIGAMTLEIVKGEDRVRHVEGMPGLIDYPGEDK
;
A
#
# COMPACT_ATOMS: atom_id res chain seq x y z
N MET A 1 14.43 3.58 -6.69
CA MET A 1 14.49 4.31 -5.40
C MET A 1 13.37 3.91 -4.44
N LYS A 2 13.51 4.21 -3.13
CA LYS A 2 12.44 4.09 -2.13
C LYS A 2 11.81 5.45 -1.83
N LEU A 3 10.48 5.53 -1.84
CA LEU A 3 9.71 6.75 -1.61
C LEU A 3 8.70 6.56 -0.49
N VAL A 4 8.61 7.52 0.42
CA VAL A 4 7.64 7.55 1.50
C VAL A 4 6.68 8.72 1.34
N SER A 5 5.43 8.54 1.77
CA SER A 5 4.52 9.65 2.02
C SER A 5 4.45 9.88 3.53
N PHE A 6 4.54 11.14 3.95
CA PHE A 6 4.53 11.46 5.37
C PHE A 6 3.81 12.78 5.64
N GLU A 7 3.30 12.95 6.84
CA GLU A 7 2.67 14.16 7.34
C GLU A 7 3.59 14.84 8.35
N VAL A 8 3.75 16.16 8.22
CA VAL A 8 4.44 17.02 9.19
C VAL A 8 3.50 18.05 9.77
N ASN A 9 3.75 18.43 11.03
CA ASN A 9 3.07 19.57 11.64
C ASN A 9 3.78 20.87 11.25
N THR A 10 3.05 21.79 10.64
CA THR A 10 3.53 23.13 10.32
C THR A 10 2.81 24.17 11.18
N ALA A 11 3.30 25.42 11.16
CA ALA A 11 2.67 26.53 11.89
C ALA A 11 1.20 26.80 11.48
N ILE A 12 0.79 26.37 10.29
CA ILE A 12 -0.57 26.58 9.75
C ILE A 12 -1.40 25.30 9.66
N GLY A 13 -0.90 24.20 10.19
CA GLY A 13 -1.58 22.90 10.19
C GLY A 13 -0.73 21.77 9.64
N ARG A 14 -1.37 20.62 9.46
CA ARG A 14 -0.73 19.41 8.92
C ARG A 14 -0.49 19.56 7.42
N ALA A 15 0.62 19.00 6.95
CA ALA A 15 0.94 19.03 5.54
C ALA A 15 1.56 17.70 5.10
N ASN A 16 1.04 17.13 4.02
CA ASN A 16 1.56 15.92 3.41
C ASN A 16 2.78 16.24 2.55
N ARG A 17 3.71 15.30 2.49
CA ARG A 17 4.97 15.36 1.76
C ARG A 17 5.30 14.03 1.13
N ILE A 18 6.16 14.06 0.12
CA ILE A 18 6.90 12.88 -0.34
C ILE A 18 8.34 13.01 0.13
N GLY A 19 8.95 11.89 0.48
CA GLY A 19 10.33 11.87 0.92
C GLY A 19 11.07 10.61 0.52
N VAL A 20 12.36 10.64 0.84
CA VAL A 20 13.28 9.53 0.65
C VAL A 20 13.97 9.24 1.99
N PRO A 21 14.07 7.97 2.39
CA PRO A 21 14.90 7.62 3.54
C PRO A 21 16.39 7.85 3.21
N ILE A 22 17.10 8.56 4.08
CA ILE A 22 18.52 8.91 3.86
C ILE A 22 19.50 8.08 4.69
N ASP A 23 19.02 7.39 5.73
CA ASP A 23 19.81 6.52 6.61
C ASP A 23 19.72 5.02 6.23
N GLY A 24 19.28 4.72 5.01
CA GLY A 24 19.20 3.36 4.46
C GLY A 24 17.81 2.73 4.51
N ASP A 25 16.99 3.08 5.50
CA ASP A 25 15.60 2.63 5.63
C ASP A 25 14.68 3.72 6.20
N GLU A 26 13.38 3.44 6.17
CA GLU A 26 12.30 4.32 6.63
C GLU A 26 12.26 4.58 8.14
N THR A 27 13.15 3.99 8.95
CA THR A 27 13.13 4.11 10.42
C THR A 27 14.00 5.25 10.94
N GLY A 28 14.93 5.76 10.12
CA GLY A 28 15.86 6.84 10.46
C GLY A 28 15.32 8.24 10.14
N ARG A 29 16.07 8.99 9.34
CA ARG A 29 15.66 10.31 8.83
C ARG A 29 15.09 10.22 7.42
N ILE A 30 14.12 11.10 7.16
CA ILE A 30 13.48 11.27 5.85
C ILE A 30 13.82 12.67 5.32
N ALA A 31 14.31 12.74 4.08
CA ALA A 31 14.48 14.01 3.37
C ALA A 31 13.22 14.32 2.54
N ASP A 32 12.69 15.54 2.68
CA ASP A 32 11.56 16.06 1.90
C ASP A 32 12.02 16.35 0.46
N LEU A 33 11.51 15.59 -0.51
CA LEU A 33 12.00 15.69 -1.89
C LEU A 33 11.63 17.02 -2.55
N THR A 34 10.46 17.59 -2.25
CA THR A 34 10.03 18.86 -2.84
C THR A 34 10.93 20.00 -2.35
N SER A 35 11.17 20.05 -1.03
CA SER A 35 12.04 21.08 -0.44
C SER A 35 13.51 20.87 -0.80
N CYS A 36 14.00 19.63 -0.82
CA CYS A 36 15.36 19.33 -1.30
C CYS A 36 15.55 19.70 -2.78
N TYR A 37 14.56 19.44 -3.64
CA TYR A 37 14.65 19.82 -5.05
C TYR A 37 14.59 21.34 -5.23
N THR A 38 13.77 22.03 -4.43
CA THR A 38 13.75 23.50 -4.36
C THR A 38 15.13 24.06 -4.01
N ALA A 39 15.78 23.50 -2.99
CA ALA A 39 17.11 23.92 -2.57
C ALA A 39 18.18 23.60 -3.63
N TYR A 40 18.09 22.44 -4.29
CA TYR A 40 18.92 22.09 -5.43
C TYR A 40 18.82 23.12 -6.56
N LEU A 41 17.61 23.50 -6.96
CA LEU A 41 17.41 24.49 -8.03
C LEU A 41 18.03 25.85 -7.65
N ALA A 42 17.78 26.33 -6.44
CA ALA A 42 18.33 27.61 -5.98
C ALA A 42 19.86 27.63 -5.87
N ASP A 43 20.48 26.48 -5.61
CA ASP A 43 21.91 26.35 -5.37
C ASP A 43 22.71 25.96 -6.63
N GLN A 44 22.12 25.18 -7.54
CA GLN A 44 22.82 24.57 -8.67
C GLN A 44 22.35 25.06 -10.05
N THR A 45 21.29 25.87 -10.12
CA THR A 45 20.77 26.40 -11.39
C THR A 45 20.56 27.92 -11.33
N ASP A 46 20.16 28.52 -12.44
CA ASP A 46 19.78 29.93 -12.57
C ASP A 46 18.25 30.13 -12.50
N GLU A 47 17.51 29.15 -11.98
CA GLU A 47 16.06 29.16 -11.92
C GLU A 47 15.55 30.30 -11.01
N PRO A 48 14.86 31.33 -11.55
CA PRO A 48 14.38 32.45 -10.74
C PRO A 48 13.24 32.08 -9.78
N THR A 49 12.53 30.98 -10.05
CA THR A 49 11.33 30.55 -9.31
C THR A 49 11.44 29.10 -8.81
N PRO A 50 12.46 28.77 -7.98
CA PRO A 50 12.77 27.37 -7.63
C PRO A 50 11.61 26.65 -6.94
N ARG A 51 10.83 27.35 -6.10
CA ARG A 51 9.64 26.80 -5.42
C ARG A 51 8.54 26.41 -6.40
N GLU A 52 8.26 27.23 -7.40
CA GLU A 52 7.20 27.01 -8.39
C GLU A 52 7.56 25.84 -9.30
N ILE A 53 8.82 25.79 -9.76
CA ILE A 53 9.31 24.67 -10.56
C ILE A 53 9.33 23.37 -9.76
N ALA A 54 9.76 23.41 -8.49
CA ALA A 54 9.77 22.22 -7.66
C ALA A 54 8.36 21.68 -7.40
N ALA A 55 7.37 22.54 -7.17
CA ALA A 55 5.98 22.12 -7.00
C ALA A 55 5.41 21.39 -8.23
N VAL A 56 5.91 21.69 -9.43
CA VAL A 56 5.50 21.02 -10.68
C VAL A 56 6.31 19.77 -10.96
N ARG A 57 7.64 19.82 -10.74
CA ARG A 57 8.56 18.74 -11.10
C ARG A 57 8.65 17.69 -10.02
N CYS A 58 8.63 18.05 -8.75
CA CYS A 58 8.68 17.12 -7.62
C CYS A 58 7.57 17.49 -6.63
N PRO A 59 6.29 17.31 -7.02
CA PRO A 59 5.16 17.69 -6.16
C PRO A 59 5.18 16.91 -4.83
N PRO A 60 4.60 17.49 -3.77
CA PRO A 60 4.66 16.92 -2.41
C PRO A 60 3.63 15.80 -2.17
N ASP A 61 3.00 15.26 -3.22
CA ASP A 61 2.08 14.13 -3.14
C ASP A 61 2.46 13.02 -4.13
N MET A 62 2.28 11.76 -3.72
CA MET A 62 2.74 10.60 -4.51
C MET A 62 2.04 10.50 -5.87
N ILE A 63 0.73 10.79 -5.95
CA ILE A 63 -0.02 10.70 -7.21
C ILE A 63 0.47 11.76 -8.20
N GLY A 64 0.67 12.99 -7.74
CA GLY A 64 1.28 14.06 -8.51
C GLY A 64 2.67 13.68 -9.00
N TRP A 65 3.48 13.07 -8.13
CA TRP A 65 4.83 12.62 -8.48
C TRP A 65 4.79 11.52 -9.55
N LEU A 66 3.90 10.54 -9.42
CA LEU A 66 3.71 9.48 -10.40
C LEU A 66 3.25 10.05 -11.75
N LYS A 67 2.32 11.00 -11.76
CA LYS A 67 1.86 11.71 -12.97
C LYS A 67 2.98 12.47 -13.68
N GLY A 68 3.95 13.01 -12.94
CA GLY A 68 5.12 13.67 -13.51
C GLY A 68 6.13 12.70 -14.16
N ALA A 69 5.96 11.39 -13.98
CA ALA A 69 6.69 10.32 -14.64
C ALA A 69 8.22 10.53 -14.60
N HIS A 70 8.90 10.39 -15.74
CA HIS A 70 10.36 10.55 -15.82
C HIS A 70 10.86 11.92 -15.32
N LYS A 71 10.06 12.99 -15.43
CA LYS A 71 10.47 14.32 -14.96
C LYS A 71 10.47 14.44 -13.44
N SER A 72 9.51 13.79 -12.78
CA SER A 72 9.51 13.71 -11.32
C SER A 72 10.58 12.78 -10.78
N ARG A 73 10.89 11.72 -11.53
CA ARG A 73 12.03 10.86 -11.23
C ARG A 73 13.37 11.60 -11.35
N GLU A 74 13.63 12.28 -12.46
CA GLU A 74 14.84 13.10 -12.66
C GLU A 74 15.01 14.15 -11.55
N ALA A 75 13.92 14.82 -11.18
CA ALA A 75 13.92 15.82 -10.11
C ALA A 75 14.23 15.20 -8.73
N ALA A 76 13.61 14.06 -8.40
CA ALA A 76 13.90 13.34 -7.16
C ALA A 76 15.35 12.85 -7.11
N GLU A 77 15.90 12.32 -8.20
CA GLU A 77 17.30 11.87 -8.28
C GLU A 77 18.28 13.03 -8.06
N ALA A 78 18.01 14.20 -8.66
CA ALA A 78 18.79 15.41 -8.43
C ALA A 78 18.73 15.88 -6.97
N ALA A 79 17.52 15.90 -6.37
CA ALA A 79 17.31 16.26 -4.98
C ALA A 79 18.04 15.30 -4.02
N ILE A 80 17.94 13.99 -4.25
CA ILE A 80 18.60 12.92 -3.48
C ILE A 80 20.12 13.09 -3.54
N SER A 81 20.68 13.27 -4.74
CA SER A 81 22.11 13.46 -4.92
C SER A 81 22.60 14.72 -4.19
N TRP A 82 21.85 15.82 -4.35
CA TRP A 82 22.17 17.10 -3.74
C TRP A 82 22.14 17.03 -2.21
N ILE A 83 21.08 16.48 -1.60
CA ILE A 83 20.96 16.40 -0.14
C ILE A 83 22.04 15.49 0.45
N LYS A 84 22.27 14.31 -0.15
CA LYS A 84 23.28 13.36 0.33
C LYS A 84 24.69 13.94 0.32
N SER A 85 25.02 14.80 -0.65
CA SER A 85 26.32 15.48 -0.70
C SER A 85 26.52 16.57 0.36
N ARG A 86 25.46 16.95 1.08
CA ARG A 86 25.45 18.05 2.08
C ARG A 86 25.12 17.59 3.49
N LEU A 87 24.72 16.34 3.68
CA LEU A 87 24.61 15.75 5.00
C LEU A 87 25.97 15.84 5.70
N ASN A 88 25.95 16.28 6.95
CA ASN A 88 27.12 16.34 7.81
C ASN A 88 26.72 15.86 9.21
N ASP A 89 27.72 15.47 10.01
CA ASP A 89 27.49 14.86 11.33
C ASP A 89 27.01 15.88 12.38
N ASP A 90 27.24 17.19 12.16
CA ASP A 90 26.98 18.24 13.14
C ASP A 90 25.56 18.85 13.03
N ALA A 91 25.02 19.00 11.81
CA ALA A 91 23.72 19.59 11.54
C ALA A 91 23.19 19.26 10.13
N ASP A 92 21.90 18.93 10.03
CA ASP A 92 21.25 18.77 8.73
C ASP A 92 21.23 20.09 7.92
N PRO A 93 21.44 20.04 6.59
CA PRO A 93 21.38 21.24 5.76
C PRO A 93 19.96 21.83 5.72
N GLN A 94 19.91 23.15 5.57
CA GLN A 94 18.67 23.92 5.45
C GLN A 94 18.45 24.39 4.01
N GLY A 95 17.18 24.54 3.65
CA GLY A 95 16.74 25.09 2.37
C GLY A 95 16.67 26.61 2.37
N ILE A 96 15.99 27.14 1.35
CA ILE A 96 15.78 28.59 1.19
C ILE A 96 15.08 29.15 2.43
N ASP A 97 15.54 30.28 2.95
CA ASP A 97 15.00 30.94 4.14
C ASP A 97 15.03 30.08 5.42
N GLY A 98 15.95 29.12 5.52
CA GLY A 98 16.07 28.23 6.68
C GLY A 98 15.04 27.09 6.70
N GLU A 99 14.40 26.80 5.56
CA GLU A 99 13.45 25.70 5.44
C GLU A 99 14.07 24.37 5.87
N ARG A 100 13.33 23.60 6.67
CA ARG A 100 13.78 22.28 7.10
C ARG A 100 13.64 21.28 5.96
N LEU A 101 14.73 20.56 5.68
CA LEU A 101 14.79 19.57 4.59
C LEU A 101 14.72 18.13 5.06
N VAL A 102 15.21 17.88 6.29
CA VAL A 102 15.36 16.54 6.85
C VAL A 102 14.56 16.45 8.15
N PHE A 103 13.82 15.37 8.28
CA PHE A 103 12.94 15.10 9.42
C PHE A 103 13.32 13.76 10.05
N PRO A 104 13.57 13.70 11.37
CA PRO A 104 13.69 12.44 12.08
C PRO A 104 12.32 11.77 12.15
N ARG A 105 12.28 10.44 12.16
CA ARG A 105 11.02 9.69 12.17
C ARG A 105 10.10 9.97 13.35
N SER A 106 10.65 10.39 14.49
CA SER A 106 9.87 10.77 15.68
C SER A 106 9.04 12.04 15.50
N GLU A 107 9.31 12.85 14.47
CA GLU A 107 8.63 14.13 14.23
C GLU A 107 7.62 14.09 13.08
N ILE A 108 7.50 12.94 12.40
CA ILE A 108 6.60 12.76 11.26
C ILE A 108 5.60 11.64 11.55
N LYS A 109 4.43 11.72 10.90
CA LYS A 109 3.55 10.57 10.77
C LYS A 109 3.79 9.94 9.41
N LEU A 110 4.20 8.67 9.37
CA LEU A 110 4.28 7.94 8.11
C LEU A 110 2.87 7.63 7.60
N LEU A 111 2.62 7.88 6.32
CA LEU A 111 1.36 7.58 5.65
C LEU A 111 1.54 6.36 4.75
N ALA A 112 0.43 5.80 4.25
CA ALA A 112 0.52 4.87 3.14
C ALA A 112 1.18 5.56 1.93
N PRO A 113 1.95 4.84 1.08
CA PRO A 113 2.61 5.46 -0.08
C PRO A 113 1.63 6.16 -1.01
N VAL A 114 0.42 5.63 -1.16
CA VAL A 114 -0.71 6.29 -1.82
C VAL A 114 -1.90 6.32 -0.84
N PRO A 115 -2.06 7.37 -0.02
CA PRO A 115 -3.09 7.41 1.02
C PRO A 115 -4.53 7.36 0.50
N ARG A 116 -4.75 7.79 -0.74
CA ARG A 116 -6.07 7.80 -1.37
C ARG A 116 -5.94 7.42 -2.85
N PRO A 117 -5.84 6.12 -3.16
CA PRO A 117 -5.69 5.67 -4.53
C PRO A 117 -6.95 6.00 -5.35
N GLY A 118 -6.80 6.13 -6.68
CA GLY A 118 -7.93 6.36 -7.59
C GLY A 118 -8.83 5.13 -7.69
N ALA A 119 -8.23 3.95 -7.63
CA ALA A 119 -8.89 2.66 -7.51
C ALA A 119 -8.04 1.68 -6.69
N PHE A 120 -8.72 0.75 -6.01
CA PHE A 120 -8.12 -0.37 -5.31
C PHE A 120 -8.78 -1.66 -5.79
N ARG A 121 -7.97 -2.61 -6.28
CA ARG A 121 -8.41 -3.93 -6.73
C ARG A 121 -7.54 -4.96 -6.02
N ASP A 122 -8.15 -5.97 -5.44
CA ASP A 122 -7.40 -7.02 -4.78
C ASP A 122 -7.69 -8.38 -5.41
N PHE A 123 -6.61 -9.04 -5.82
CA PHE A 123 -6.62 -10.29 -6.55
C PHE A 123 -6.52 -11.50 -5.62
N SER A 124 -6.56 -12.69 -6.20
CA SER A 124 -6.37 -13.92 -5.45
C SER A 124 -5.60 -14.93 -6.30
N ILE A 125 -4.27 -14.77 -6.38
CA ILE A 125 -3.42 -15.48 -7.35
C ILE A 125 -2.52 -16.57 -6.78
N TYR A 126 -2.38 -16.65 -5.45
CA TYR A 126 -1.52 -17.64 -4.80
C TYR A 126 -2.23 -18.96 -4.59
N HIS A 127 -1.69 -20.02 -5.17
CA HIS A 127 -2.31 -21.35 -5.18
C HIS A 127 -2.45 -21.92 -3.76
N THR A 128 -1.44 -21.71 -2.90
CA THR A 128 -1.44 -22.22 -1.52
C THR A 128 -2.66 -21.70 -0.74
N HIS A 129 -2.84 -20.38 -0.70
CA HIS A 129 -3.99 -19.73 -0.07
C HIS A 129 -5.31 -20.20 -0.71
N MET A 130 -5.37 -20.16 -2.04
CA MET A 130 -6.55 -20.52 -2.82
C MET A 130 -7.02 -21.96 -2.63
N SER A 131 -6.09 -22.89 -2.42
CA SER A 131 -6.42 -24.30 -2.17
C SER A 131 -7.12 -24.53 -0.82
N LYS A 132 -6.94 -23.62 0.14
CA LYS A 132 -7.54 -23.66 1.47
C LYS A 132 -8.84 -22.86 1.56
N ALA A 133 -9.02 -21.88 0.67
CA ALA A 133 -10.21 -21.05 0.65
C ALA A 133 -11.47 -21.84 0.25
N ASP A 134 -12.58 -21.62 0.95
CA ASP A 134 -13.88 -22.22 0.62
C ASP A 134 -14.61 -21.40 -0.46
N VAL A 135 -14.01 -21.37 -1.66
CA VAL A 135 -14.57 -20.69 -2.82
C VAL A 135 -14.61 -21.65 -4.01
N PRO A 136 -15.78 -22.18 -4.38
CA PRO A 136 -15.90 -23.20 -5.42
C PRO A 136 -15.27 -22.81 -6.77
N PHE A 137 -15.39 -21.54 -7.17
CA PHE A 137 -14.86 -21.00 -8.42
C PHE A 137 -13.35 -21.19 -8.58
N ILE A 138 -12.60 -21.10 -7.47
CA ILE A 138 -11.13 -21.19 -7.46
C ILE A 138 -10.62 -22.62 -7.67
N LYS A 139 -11.49 -23.63 -7.50
CA LYS A 139 -11.16 -25.04 -7.72
C LYS A 139 -11.40 -25.50 -9.16
N THR A 140 -11.54 -24.55 -10.09
CA THR A 140 -11.81 -24.81 -11.52
C THR A 140 -10.66 -24.33 -12.39
N GLU A 141 -10.58 -24.83 -13.63
CA GLU A 141 -9.61 -24.39 -14.64
C GLU A 141 -9.66 -22.87 -14.86
N HIS A 142 -10.82 -22.25 -14.66
CA HIS A 142 -11.03 -20.82 -14.84
C HIS A 142 -10.08 -19.96 -13.99
N TRP A 143 -9.72 -20.39 -12.78
CA TRP A 143 -8.78 -19.66 -11.93
C TRP A 143 -7.37 -19.57 -12.53
N TYR A 144 -6.97 -20.58 -13.30
CA TYR A 144 -5.64 -20.64 -13.91
C TYR A 144 -5.51 -19.80 -15.18
N VAL A 145 -6.64 -19.35 -15.75
CA VAL A 145 -6.68 -18.56 -17.00
C VAL A 145 -7.34 -17.20 -16.85
N THR A 146 -7.90 -16.89 -15.69
CA THR A 146 -8.51 -15.59 -15.40
C THR A 146 -8.22 -15.20 -13.95
N PRO A 147 -7.46 -14.12 -13.71
CA PRO A 147 -7.11 -13.68 -12.36
C PRO A 147 -8.34 -13.05 -11.69
N PRO A 148 -8.95 -13.69 -10.68
CA PRO A 148 -10.10 -13.10 -10.00
C PRO A 148 -9.66 -11.97 -9.09
N TYR A 149 -10.48 -10.92 -9.05
CA TYR A 149 -10.32 -9.81 -8.11
C TYR A 149 -11.66 -9.27 -7.66
N TYR A 150 -11.65 -8.48 -6.59
CA TYR A 150 -12.75 -7.60 -6.21
C TYR A 150 -12.28 -6.13 -6.16
N LYS A 151 -13.22 -5.20 -6.27
CA LYS A 151 -12.95 -3.77 -6.10
C LYS A 151 -13.06 -3.44 -4.61
N GLY A 152 -11.96 -3.01 -4.01
CA GLY A 152 -11.89 -2.62 -2.60
C GLY A 152 -12.23 -1.15 -2.38
N ASN A 153 -12.40 -0.78 -1.11
CA ASN A 153 -12.71 0.60 -0.74
C ASN A 153 -11.43 1.46 -0.68
N CYS A 154 -11.34 2.49 -1.51
CA CYS A 154 -10.17 3.38 -1.54
C CYS A 154 -10.11 4.33 -0.33
N ASP A 155 -11.22 4.54 0.37
CA ASP A 155 -11.30 5.44 1.52
C ASP A 155 -10.88 4.77 2.84
N THR A 156 -10.52 3.49 2.81
CA THR A 156 -10.13 2.71 4.00
C THR A 156 -8.64 2.42 4.06
N ILE A 157 -7.84 3.00 3.15
CA ILE A 157 -6.39 2.86 3.16
C ILE A 157 -5.81 3.55 4.41
N THR A 158 -4.98 2.82 5.15
CA THR A 158 -4.28 3.31 6.34
C THR A 158 -2.77 3.12 6.22
N GLY A 159 -1.99 3.88 6.98
CA GLY A 159 -0.53 3.84 6.93
C GLY A 159 0.09 2.62 7.64
N ALA A 160 1.40 2.49 7.50
CA ALA A 160 2.20 1.39 8.06
C ALA A 160 2.29 1.34 9.59
N GLU A 161 1.80 2.38 10.27
CA GLU A 161 1.80 2.52 11.74
C GLU A 161 0.40 2.82 12.28
N ASP A 162 -0.61 2.89 11.41
CA ASP A 162 -1.97 3.12 11.83
C ASP A 162 -2.55 1.82 12.42
N PRO A 163 -3.32 1.89 13.52
CA PRO A 163 -3.86 0.69 14.16
C PRO A 163 -4.92 0.02 13.29
N VAL A 164 -5.04 -1.30 13.43
CA VAL A 164 -6.11 -2.09 12.82
C VAL A 164 -7.27 -2.21 13.81
N PRO A 165 -8.45 -1.66 13.52
CA PRO A 165 -9.61 -1.84 14.37
C PRO A 165 -10.11 -3.28 14.28
N PHE A 166 -10.28 -3.92 15.42
CA PHE A 166 -10.95 -5.22 15.56
C PHE A 166 -12.46 -5.00 15.52
N PRO A 167 -13.17 -5.35 14.43
CA PRO A 167 -14.57 -4.99 14.29
C PRO A 167 -15.47 -5.71 15.31
N TYR A 168 -16.47 -5.01 15.86
CA TYR A 168 -17.33 -5.52 16.94
C TYR A 168 -18.14 -6.79 16.60
N TYR A 169 -18.26 -7.15 15.32
CA TYR A 169 -19.11 -8.23 14.82
C TYR A 169 -18.36 -9.51 14.45
N THR A 170 -17.04 -9.53 14.58
CA THR A 170 -16.20 -10.69 14.27
C THR A 170 -15.55 -11.23 15.54
N GLU A 171 -15.29 -12.54 15.60
CA GLU A 171 -14.32 -13.12 16.55
C GLU A 171 -13.09 -13.67 15.81
N ARG A 172 -13.10 -13.60 14.48
CA ARG A 172 -12.08 -14.18 13.60
C ARG A 172 -11.56 -13.11 12.64
N LEU A 173 -10.94 -12.08 13.19
CA LEU A 173 -10.16 -11.12 12.42
C LEU A 173 -8.93 -11.82 11.82
N ASP A 174 -8.74 -11.66 10.53
CA ASP A 174 -7.60 -12.18 9.78
C ASP A 174 -6.83 -11.02 9.16
N LEU A 175 -5.50 -11.10 9.16
CA LEU A 175 -4.63 -10.19 8.43
C LEU A 175 -3.91 -10.95 7.34
N GLU A 176 -4.12 -10.52 6.10
CA GLU A 176 -3.60 -11.13 4.88
C GLU A 176 -2.38 -10.33 4.39
N LEU A 177 -1.19 -10.94 4.37
CA LEU A 177 0.02 -10.32 3.84
C LEU A 177 0.07 -10.43 2.31
N GLU A 178 0.20 -9.29 1.65
CA GLU A 178 0.21 -9.20 0.19
C GLU A 178 1.30 -8.25 -0.34
N LEU A 179 1.60 -8.41 -1.62
CA LEU A 179 2.36 -7.43 -2.38
C LEU A 179 1.39 -6.43 -3.02
N GLY A 180 1.51 -5.16 -2.66
CA GLY A 180 0.81 -4.08 -3.36
C GLY A 180 1.59 -3.62 -4.59
N ILE A 181 0.91 -3.55 -5.73
CA ILE A 181 1.43 -3.02 -7.00
C ILE A 181 0.85 -1.61 -7.17
N ILE A 182 1.72 -0.63 -7.41
CA ILE A 182 1.31 0.77 -7.63
C ILE A 182 1.47 1.11 -9.12
N VAL A 183 0.37 1.52 -9.75
CA VAL A 183 0.37 1.96 -11.16
C VAL A 183 1.05 3.33 -11.26
N GLY A 184 2.00 3.47 -12.18
CA GLY A 184 2.74 4.71 -12.42
C GLY A 184 2.32 5.49 -13.65
N LYS A 185 1.64 4.83 -14.60
CA LYS A 185 1.31 5.42 -15.90
C LYS A 185 -0.11 5.07 -16.31
N GLU A 186 -0.81 6.06 -16.85
CA GLU A 186 -2.14 5.88 -17.42
C GLU A 186 -2.09 4.95 -18.64
N GLY A 187 -3.02 4.02 -18.73
CA GLY A 187 -3.11 3.07 -19.84
C GLY A 187 -4.44 2.34 -19.91
N SER A 188 -4.73 1.74 -21.06
CA SER A 188 -5.90 0.90 -21.31
C SER A 188 -5.59 -0.08 -22.43
N ASN A 189 -6.14 -1.28 -22.37
CA ASN A 189 -5.96 -2.38 -23.32
C ASN A 189 -4.48 -2.72 -23.56
N LEU A 190 -3.71 -2.76 -22.48
CA LEU A 190 -2.28 -3.01 -22.52
C LEU A 190 -2.00 -4.48 -22.81
N THR A 191 -0.97 -4.77 -23.61
CA THR A 191 -0.38 -6.12 -23.60
C THR A 191 0.33 -6.39 -22.28
N ILE A 192 0.68 -7.64 -22.00
CA ILE A 192 1.46 -8.01 -20.81
C ILE A 192 2.83 -7.30 -20.81
N GLU A 193 3.46 -7.19 -21.98
CA GLU A 193 4.73 -6.49 -22.14
C GLU A 193 4.61 -4.99 -21.87
N GLU A 194 3.55 -4.35 -22.39
CA GLU A 194 3.29 -2.93 -22.14
C GLU A 194 2.94 -2.66 -20.67
N ALA A 195 2.18 -3.55 -20.05
CA ALA A 195 1.74 -3.43 -18.66
C ALA A 195 2.93 -3.35 -17.68
N LYS A 196 4.06 -3.99 -18.00
CA LYS A 196 5.29 -3.90 -17.19
C LYS A 196 5.77 -2.46 -17.04
N ASP A 197 5.73 -1.67 -18.10
CA ASP A 197 6.17 -0.26 -18.11
C ASP A 197 5.18 0.69 -17.40
N HIS A 198 4.02 0.17 -16.98
CA HIS A 198 3.00 0.92 -16.24
C HIS A 198 3.08 0.68 -14.73
N ILE A 199 3.94 -0.23 -14.25
CA ILE A 199 4.17 -0.47 -12.83
C ILE A 199 5.20 0.54 -12.31
N ALA A 200 4.79 1.39 -11.36
CA ALA A 200 5.71 2.30 -10.69
C ALA A 200 6.65 1.55 -9.74
N GLY A 201 6.09 0.58 -9.03
CA GLY A 201 6.77 -0.13 -7.97
C GLY A 201 5.82 -0.88 -7.07
N TYR A 202 6.38 -1.30 -5.93
CA TYR A 202 5.74 -2.22 -5.01
C TYR A 202 5.78 -1.72 -3.56
N THR A 203 4.85 -2.21 -2.76
CA THR A 203 4.73 -1.92 -1.32
C THR A 203 4.17 -3.13 -0.58
N ILE A 204 4.18 -3.13 0.76
CA ILE A 204 3.45 -4.11 1.55
C ILE A 204 1.99 -3.66 1.60
N LEU A 205 1.08 -4.59 1.35
CA LEU A 205 -0.36 -4.39 1.52
C LEU A 205 -0.89 -5.45 2.47
N ILE A 206 -1.67 -5.01 3.45
CA ILE A 206 -2.38 -5.91 4.35
C ILE A 206 -3.86 -5.81 4.01
N ASP A 207 -4.52 -6.95 3.82
CA ASP A 207 -5.97 -7.02 3.56
C ASP A 207 -6.74 -7.67 4.74
N PRO A 208 -7.08 -6.88 5.78
CA PRO A 208 -7.84 -7.33 6.92
C PRO A 208 -9.21 -7.93 6.54
N SER A 209 -9.47 -9.15 7.00
CA SER A 209 -10.65 -9.94 6.69
C SER A 209 -11.37 -10.42 7.95
N CYS A 210 -12.66 -10.12 8.09
CA CYS A 210 -13.52 -10.77 9.07
C CYS A 210 -13.94 -12.14 8.56
N ARG A 211 -13.45 -13.24 9.15
CA ARG A 211 -13.75 -14.60 8.70
C ARG A 211 -15.13 -15.11 9.15
N ASP A 212 -15.79 -14.38 10.05
CA ASP A 212 -17.14 -14.59 10.56
C ASP A 212 -17.92 -13.26 10.69
N GLY A 213 -19.04 -13.27 11.42
CA GLY A 213 -19.92 -12.10 11.59
C GLY A 213 -20.89 -11.92 10.44
N TYR A 214 -20.44 -11.31 9.34
CA TYR A 214 -21.27 -11.14 8.13
C TYR A 214 -21.21 -12.36 7.22
N LYS A 215 -22.37 -12.72 6.65
CA LYS A 215 -22.42 -13.72 5.57
C LYS A 215 -21.69 -13.18 4.35
N ARG A 216 -21.10 -14.07 3.56
CA ARG A 216 -20.52 -13.71 2.27
C ARG A 216 -21.61 -13.19 1.35
N GLU A 217 -21.37 -12.02 0.77
CA GLU A 217 -22.26 -11.44 -0.23
C GLU A 217 -21.85 -11.92 -1.62
N PRO A 218 -22.80 -12.10 -2.55
CA PRO A 218 -22.49 -12.54 -3.91
C PRO A 218 -21.71 -11.50 -4.73
N PHE A 219 -21.68 -10.24 -4.29
CA PHE A 219 -21.07 -9.12 -5.02
C PHE A 219 -19.68 -8.71 -4.50
N GLY A 220 -19.11 -9.45 -3.55
CA GLY A 220 -17.79 -9.16 -3.00
C GLY A 220 -17.71 -9.38 -1.49
N PRO A 221 -16.53 -9.16 -0.90
CA PRO A 221 -16.33 -9.29 0.54
C PRO A 221 -16.97 -8.14 1.33
N ASN A 222 -17.13 -6.94 0.76
CA ASN A 222 -17.84 -5.78 1.30
C ASN A 222 -17.55 -5.57 2.81
N LYS A 223 -18.57 -5.71 3.67
CA LYS A 223 -18.47 -5.52 5.13
C LYS A 223 -17.47 -6.42 5.84
N ARG A 224 -16.95 -7.44 5.18
CA ARG A 224 -15.88 -8.29 5.73
C ARG A 224 -14.49 -7.71 5.55
N LYS A 225 -14.30 -6.68 4.71
CA LYS A 225 -13.00 -6.04 4.41
C LYS A 225 -13.03 -4.49 4.40
N ASP A 226 -14.20 -3.85 4.26
CA ASP A 226 -14.40 -2.38 4.18
C ASP A 226 -13.94 -1.53 5.39
N PHE A 227 -13.29 -2.09 6.41
CA PHE A 227 -13.00 -1.37 7.67
C PHE A 227 -11.60 -0.76 7.73
N CYS A 228 -10.60 -1.36 7.09
CA CYS A 228 -9.26 -0.78 6.91
C CYS A 228 -8.44 -1.61 5.92
N THR A 229 -7.47 -0.99 5.26
CA THR A 229 -6.49 -1.65 4.38
C THR A 229 -5.12 -1.00 4.59
N PRO A 230 -4.32 -1.49 5.56
CA PRO A 230 -2.99 -0.96 5.81
C PRO A 230 -2.04 -1.16 4.63
N MET A 231 -1.26 -0.14 4.30
CA MET A 231 -0.31 -0.17 3.19
C MET A 231 0.96 0.62 3.52
N GLY A 232 2.13 0.09 3.17
CA GLY A 232 3.41 0.78 3.34
C GLY A 232 4.59 -0.16 3.54
N PRO A 233 5.66 0.26 4.23
CA PRO A 233 5.93 1.63 4.69
C PRO A 233 6.32 2.59 3.56
N CYS A 234 6.71 2.08 2.40
CA CYS A 234 7.19 2.87 1.29
C CYS A 234 6.76 2.27 -0.06
N LEU A 235 6.91 3.05 -1.13
CA LEU A 235 6.96 2.56 -2.50
C LEU A 235 8.43 2.27 -2.84
N VAL A 236 8.74 1.07 -3.29
CA VAL A 236 10.03 0.74 -3.91
C VAL A 236 9.83 0.64 -5.41
N THR A 237 10.57 1.42 -6.20
CA THR A 237 10.38 1.44 -7.66
C THR A 237 10.70 0.10 -8.29
N ALA A 238 9.99 -0.25 -9.36
CA ALA A 238 10.07 -1.57 -9.99
C ALA A 238 11.47 -1.94 -10.51
N ASP A 239 12.34 -0.96 -10.74
CA ASP A 239 13.74 -1.19 -11.15
C ASP A 239 14.70 -1.56 -10.00
N GLU A 240 14.29 -1.41 -8.73
CA GLU A 240 15.12 -1.76 -7.56
C GLU A 240 14.83 -3.14 -6.98
N ILE A 241 13.72 -3.78 -7.37
CA ILE A 241 13.24 -5.00 -6.73
C ILE A 241 12.58 -5.93 -7.74
N ASP A 242 12.91 -7.22 -7.65
CA ASP A 242 12.26 -8.27 -8.42
C ASP A 242 11.08 -8.83 -7.61
N GLU A 243 9.86 -8.53 -8.04
CA GLU A 243 8.63 -8.96 -7.37
C GLU A 243 8.48 -10.48 -7.27
N ARG A 244 9.24 -11.22 -8.09
CA ARG A 244 9.17 -12.68 -8.14
C ARG A 244 9.97 -13.36 -7.03
N ASN A 245 10.79 -12.62 -6.30
CA ASN A 245 11.67 -13.20 -5.29
C ASN A 245 11.91 -12.23 -4.12
N ILE A 246 10.88 -12.05 -3.28
CA ILE A 246 10.94 -11.23 -2.08
C ILE A 246 10.64 -12.13 -0.87
N ASP A 247 11.60 -12.24 0.04
CA ASP A 247 11.39 -12.95 1.31
C ASP A 247 10.43 -12.16 2.19
N CYS A 248 9.48 -12.87 2.79
CA CYS A 248 8.36 -12.33 3.54
C CYS A 248 8.25 -12.99 4.91
N SER A 249 7.81 -12.23 5.93
CA SER A 249 7.51 -12.81 7.24
C SER A 249 6.42 -12.06 7.99
N ILE A 250 5.78 -12.78 8.91
CA ILE A 250 4.80 -12.26 9.86
C ILE A 250 5.29 -12.64 11.26
N THR A 251 5.47 -11.64 12.12
CA THR A 251 5.76 -11.84 13.54
C THR A 251 4.66 -11.20 14.39
N VAL A 252 4.33 -11.81 15.52
CA VAL A 252 3.32 -11.30 16.46
C VAL A 252 3.90 -11.30 17.85
N ASP A 253 3.98 -10.12 18.47
CA ASP A 253 4.62 -9.91 19.77
C ASP A 253 6.03 -10.53 19.85
N GLY A 254 6.76 -10.53 18.72
CA GLY A 254 8.10 -11.12 18.58
C GLY A 254 8.15 -12.62 18.24
N GLU A 255 7.02 -13.33 18.19
CA GLU A 255 6.96 -14.72 17.72
C GLU A 255 6.73 -14.77 16.19
N THR A 256 7.60 -15.46 15.46
CA THR A 256 7.39 -15.73 14.04
C THR A 256 6.18 -16.64 13.84
N TRP A 257 5.15 -16.11 13.18
CA TRP A 257 3.96 -16.87 12.79
C TRP A 257 4.15 -17.55 11.43
N TRP A 258 4.80 -16.87 10.49
CA TRP A 258 5.00 -17.37 9.14
C TRP A 258 6.20 -16.72 8.46
N GLU A 259 6.82 -17.48 7.57
CA GLU A 259 7.85 -17.04 6.63
C GLU A 259 7.56 -17.65 5.27
N GLY A 260 7.85 -16.92 4.20
CA GLY A 260 7.64 -17.36 2.83
C GLY A 260 8.26 -16.42 1.82
N ASN A 261 7.82 -16.50 0.57
CA ASN A 261 8.40 -15.72 -0.52
C ASN A 261 7.35 -15.39 -1.60
N THR A 262 7.44 -14.22 -2.22
CA THR A 262 6.49 -13.80 -3.27
C THR A 262 6.50 -14.69 -4.51
N GLY A 263 7.56 -15.47 -4.71
CA GLY A 263 7.74 -16.47 -5.77
C GLY A 263 7.08 -17.83 -5.47
N GLU A 264 6.36 -17.98 -4.36
CA GLU A 264 5.54 -19.16 -4.11
C GLU A 264 4.53 -19.43 -5.26
N PRO A 265 4.06 -20.68 -5.42
CA PRO A 265 3.18 -21.06 -6.53
C PRO A 265 1.98 -20.13 -6.71
N ARG A 266 1.94 -19.42 -7.85
CA ARG A 266 0.93 -18.43 -8.21
C ARG A 266 0.58 -18.51 -9.70
N SER A 267 -0.63 -18.11 -10.06
CA SER A 267 -1.13 -18.19 -11.44
C SER A 267 -0.68 -17.04 -12.35
N PHE A 268 -0.34 -15.87 -11.79
CA PHE A 268 -0.09 -14.64 -12.56
C PHE A 268 1.00 -13.77 -11.94
N TRP A 269 1.76 -13.03 -12.76
CA TRP A 269 2.72 -12.00 -12.31
C TRP A 269 2.09 -10.58 -12.36
N ALA A 270 2.77 -9.58 -11.79
CA ALA A 270 2.24 -8.22 -11.67
C ALA A 270 1.79 -7.63 -13.01
N GLU A 271 2.58 -7.83 -14.06
CA GLU A 271 2.30 -7.40 -15.42
C GLU A 271 1.04 -8.05 -16.01
N HIS A 272 0.71 -9.29 -15.61
CA HIS A 272 -0.52 -9.95 -16.03
C HIS A 272 -1.74 -9.29 -15.38
N LEU A 273 -1.63 -8.90 -14.10
CA LEU A 273 -2.72 -8.26 -13.37
C LEU A 273 -3.00 -6.87 -13.92
N VAL A 274 -1.95 -6.09 -14.16
CA VAL A 274 -2.07 -4.75 -14.75
C VAL A 274 -2.66 -4.84 -16.17
N ALA A 275 -2.19 -5.76 -17.00
CA ALA A 275 -2.77 -5.99 -18.33
C ALA A 275 -4.26 -6.36 -18.24
N TYR A 276 -4.60 -7.30 -17.35
CA TYR A 276 -5.98 -7.76 -17.16
C TYR A 276 -6.91 -6.64 -16.69
N VAL A 277 -6.50 -5.84 -15.70
CA VAL A 277 -7.27 -4.67 -15.25
C VAL A 277 -7.42 -3.64 -16.37
N SER A 278 -6.40 -3.50 -17.22
CA SER A 278 -6.47 -2.52 -18.30
C SER A 278 -7.41 -2.91 -19.45
N ASP A 279 -7.85 -4.17 -19.54
CA ASP A 279 -8.74 -4.62 -20.61
C ASP A 279 -10.11 -3.96 -20.50
N ASN A 280 -10.42 -3.08 -21.47
CA ASN A 280 -11.62 -2.24 -21.50
C ASN A 280 -11.85 -1.36 -20.25
N GLU A 281 -10.80 -1.12 -19.46
CA GLU A 281 -10.80 -0.24 -18.29
C GLU A 281 -9.50 0.57 -18.28
N THR A 282 -9.58 1.88 -18.00
CA THR A 282 -8.38 2.72 -17.91
C THR A 282 -7.81 2.65 -16.50
N ILE A 283 -6.52 2.34 -16.38
CA ILE A 283 -5.75 2.45 -15.14
C ILE A 283 -5.08 3.83 -15.07
N TYR A 284 -4.92 4.36 -13.86
CA TYR A 284 -4.33 5.68 -13.63
C TYR A 284 -3.13 5.63 -12.68
N PRO A 285 -2.19 6.59 -12.77
CA PRO A 285 -1.12 6.73 -11.79
C PRO A 285 -1.69 6.86 -10.37
N GLY A 286 -1.24 5.99 -9.46
CA GLY A 286 -1.74 5.89 -8.09
C GLY A 286 -2.85 4.87 -7.88
N ASP A 287 -3.34 4.18 -8.92
CA ASP A 287 -4.16 2.99 -8.71
C ASP A 287 -3.33 1.89 -8.02
N VAL A 288 -3.98 1.16 -7.11
CA VAL A 288 -3.34 0.10 -6.31
C VAL A 288 -3.97 -1.25 -6.64
N ILE A 289 -3.12 -2.24 -6.82
CA ILE A 289 -3.50 -3.64 -7.09
C ILE A 289 -2.85 -4.55 -6.03
N GLY A 290 -3.65 -5.23 -5.22
CA GLY A 290 -3.20 -6.30 -4.31
C GLY A 290 -3.04 -7.62 -5.06
N THR A 291 -2.04 -8.43 -4.70
CA THR A 291 -1.84 -9.75 -5.30
C THR A 291 -2.80 -10.81 -4.76
N GLY A 292 -3.46 -10.56 -3.64
CA GLY A 292 -3.97 -11.59 -2.76
C GLY A 292 -2.89 -12.12 -1.81
N THR A 293 -3.36 -12.76 -0.74
CA THR A 293 -2.54 -13.37 0.31
C THR A 293 -1.40 -14.24 -0.26
N ILE A 294 -0.15 -13.91 0.09
CA ILE A 294 1.03 -14.67 -0.31
C ILE A 294 1.10 -15.98 0.47
N GLY A 295 1.18 -17.12 -0.22
CA GLY A 295 1.47 -18.41 0.41
C GLY A 295 0.45 -18.80 1.49
N MET A 296 0.93 -18.94 2.74
CA MET A 296 0.10 -19.11 3.95
C MET A 296 0.10 -17.87 4.85
N GLY A 297 0.46 -16.70 4.31
CA GLY A 297 0.64 -15.43 5.00
C GLY A 297 -0.65 -14.80 5.52
N CYS A 298 -1.59 -15.59 6.03
CA CYS A 298 -2.76 -15.10 6.75
C CYS A 298 -3.10 -15.96 7.97
N SER A 299 -3.81 -15.36 8.90
CA SER A 299 -4.25 -15.94 10.17
C SER A 299 -5.11 -17.19 9.96
N MET A 300 -6.03 -17.15 8.98
CA MET A 300 -6.89 -18.30 8.64
C MET A 300 -6.09 -19.53 8.22
N ASP A 301 -5.10 -19.35 7.35
CA ASP A 301 -4.30 -20.47 6.80
C ASP A 301 -3.34 -21.08 7.81
N LEU A 302 -2.93 -20.28 8.80
CA LEU A 302 -2.09 -20.67 9.93
C LEU A 302 -2.89 -21.23 11.10
N HIS A 303 -4.21 -21.07 11.10
CA HIS A 303 -5.08 -21.37 12.24
C HIS A 303 -4.67 -20.64 13.54
N LYS A 304 -4.10 -19.45 13.41
CA LYS A 304 -3.78 -18.52 14.50
C LYS A 304 -4.67 -17.29 14.34
N TRP A 305 -5.17 -16.68 15.42
CA TRP A 305 -6.06 -15.51 15.33
C TRP A 305 -5.54 -14.37 16.20
N PRO A 306 -5.29 -13.18 15.63
CA PRO A 306 -4.84 -12.03 16.38
C PRO A 306 -5.86 -11.61 17.44
N GLN A 307 -5.35 -11.08 18.54
CA GLN A 307 -6.13 -10.56 19.66
C GLN A 307 -5.91 -9.06 19.80
N VAL A 308 -6.90 -8.37 20.38
CA VAL A 308 -6.76 -6.95 20.74
C VAL A 308 -5.56 -6.75 21.68
N GLY A 309 -4.75 -5.74 21.40
CA GLY A 309 -3.53 -5.38 22.12
C GLY A 309 -2.25 -6.03 21.58
N GLN A 310 -2.35 -6.96 20.63
CA GLN A 310 -1.18 -7.55 20.00
C GLN A 310 -0.60 -6.63 18.92
N GLN A 311 0.72 -6.71 18.74
CA GLN A 311 1.43 -6.07 17.63
C GLN A 311 1.83 -7.13 16.61
N MET A 312 1.44 -6.90 15.36
CA MET A 312 1.81 -7.75 14.23
C MET A 312 2.75 -6.99 13.30
N THR A 313 3.95 -7.54 13.06
CA THR A 313 4.91 -6.97 12.12
C THR A 313 4.95 -7.80 10.85
N PHE A 314 4.79 -7.12 9.73
CA PHE A 314 4.87 -7.68 8.38
C PHE A 314 6.13 -7.16 7.71
N THR A 315 6.98 -8.07 7.25
CA THR A 315 8.27 -7.72 6.63
C THR A 315 8.32 -8.25 5.21
N MET A 316 8.81 -7.43 4.29
CA MET A 316 9.17 -7.84 2.93
C MET A 316 10.57 -7.32 2.61
N ALA A 317 11.49 -8.25 2.34
CA ALA A 317 12.89 -7.94 2.08
C ALA A 317 13.03 -6.92 0.93
N GLY A 318 13.89 -5.91 1.12
CA GLY A 318 14.05 -4.83 0.14
C GLY A 318 12.94 -3.78 0.17
N ILE A 319 11.71 -4.07 0.61
CA ILE A 319 10.65 -3.07 0.78
C ILE A 319 10.78 -2.39 2.15
N GLY A 320 10.70 -3.17 3.23
CA GLY A 320 10.73 -2.66 4.60
C GLY A 320 9.88 -3.51 5.53
N ALA A 321 9.48 -2.93 6.66
CA ALA A 321 8.55 -3.57 7.58
C ALA A 321 7.47 -2.59 8.07
N MET A 322 6.30 -3.12 8.39
CA MET A 322 5.21 -2.36 9.02
C MET A 322 4.67 -3.10 10.23
N THR A 323 4.44 -2.37 11.32
CA THR A 323 3.96 -2.94 12.58
C THR A 323 2.61 -2.34 12.91
N LEU A 324 1.62 -3.22 13.04
CA LEU A 324 0.21 -2.87 13.25
C LEU A 324 -0.22 -3.29 14.64
N GLU A 325 -0.73 -2.35 15.42
CA GLU A 325 -1.43 -2.65 16.67
C GLU A 325 -2.87 -3.02 16.39
N ILE A 326 -3.32 -4.16 16.92
CA ILE A 326 -4.72 -4.56 16.88
C ILE A 326 -5.47 -3.84 18.01
N VAL A 327 -6.31 -2.87 17.67
CA VAL A 327 -7.05 -2.09 18.67
C VAL A 327 -8.50 -2.54 18.73
N LYS A 328 -9.15 -2.34 19.87
CA LYS A 328 -10.59 -2.56 19.98
C LYS A 328 -11.31 -1.62 19.01
N GLY A 329 -12.12 -2.15 18.11
CA GLY A 329 -13.00 -1.33 17.28
C GLY A 329 -14.07 -0.61 18.11
N GLU A 330 -14.78 0.34 17.50
CA GLU A 330 -15.85 1.07 18.19
C GLU A 330 -16.93 0.11 18.72
N ASP A 331 -17.34 0.32 19.97
CA ASP A 331 -18.49 -0.35 20.56
C ASP A 331 -19.77 0.14 19.87
N ARG A 332 -20.22 -0.58 18.85
CA ARG A 332 -21.51 -0.34 18.20
C ARG A 332 -22.39 -1.58 18.34
N VAL A 333 -23.69 -1.34 18.55
CA VAL A 333 -24.69 -2.40 18.42
C VAL A 333 -24.73 -2.80 16.95
N ARG A 334 -24.87 -4.10 16.67
CA ARG A 334 -25.09 -4.63 15.32
C ARG A 334 -26.47 -4.20 14.81
N HIS A 335 -26.61 -2.92 14.43
CA HIS A 335 -27.88 -2.30 14.04
C HIS A 335 -28.53 -2.93 12.80
N VAL A 336 -27.78 -3.76 12.07
CA VAL A 336 -28.21 -4.41 10.83
C VAL A 336 -28.50 -5.91 10.97
N GLU A 337 -28.22 -6.53 12.12
CA GLU A 337 -28.64 -7.92 12.33
C GLU A 337 -30.15 -7.98 12.51
N GLY A 338 -30.84 -8.68 11.60
CA GLY A 338 -32.29 -8.67 11.54
C GLY A 338 -32.88 -7.37 11.00
N MET A 339 -32.11 -6.55 10.26
CA MET A 339 -32.66 -5.41 9.52
C MET A 339 -33.82 -5.91 8.64
N PRO A 340 -35.07 -5.51 8.92
CA PRO A 340 -36.19 -6.00 8.16
C PRO A 340 -36.08 -5.46 6.74
N GLY A 341 -36.15 -6.36 5.77
CA GLY A 341 -36.43 -5.95 4.41
C GLY A 341 -37.74 -5.16 4.40
N LEU A 342 -37.83 -4.11 3.59
CA LEU A 342 -39.09 -3.39 3.38
C LEU A 342 -40.11 -4.23 2.58
N ILE A 343 -39.68 -5.37 2.08
CA ILE A 343 -40.47 -6.35 1.36
C ILE A 343 -40.33 -7.67 2.13
N ASP A 344 -41.47 -8.25 2.50
CA ASP A 344 -41.50 -9.56 3.14
C ASP A 344 -40.88 -10.60 2.20
N TYR A 345 -40.09 -11.52 2.77
CA TYR A 345 -39.64 -12.68 2.02
C TYR A 345 -40.88 -13.46 1.55
N PRO A 346 -41.10 -13.64 0.24
CA PRO A 346 -42.36 -14.18 -0.27
C PRO A 346 -42.62 -15.66 0.10
N GLY A 347 -41.71 -16.31 0.83
CA GLY A 347 -41.78 -17.73 1.14
C GLY A 347 -41.52 -18.60 -0.10
N GLU A 348 -41.17 -19.87 0.12
CA GLU A 348 -41.25 -20.89 -0.93
C GLU A 348 -42.72 -21.31 -1.10
N ASP A 349 -43.56 -20.47 -1.68
CA ASP A 349 -44.85 -20.90 -2.25
C ASP A 349 -44.84 -20.59 -3.75
N LYS A 350 -44.08 -21.41 -4.52
CA LYS A 350 -44.37 -21.86 -5.90
C LYS A 350 -43.27 -22.69 -6.53
#